data_AF-A0A2N5EUR2-F1
#
_entry.id   AF-A0A2N5EUR2-F1
#
_cell.length_a   1.000
_cell.length_b   1.000
_cell.length_c   1.000
_cell.angle_alpha   90.00
_cell.angle_beta   90.00
_cell.angle_gamma   90.00
#
_symmetry.space_group_name_H-M   'P 1'
#
loop_
_entity.id
_entity.type
_entity.pdbx_description
1 polymer ?
#
loop_
_entity_poly.entity_id
_entity_poly.type
_entity_poly.pdbx_seq_one_letter_code
_entity_poly.pdbx_strand_id
1 'polypeptide(L)'
;MSLTRTARIFLYFLLLSTVWPSHARDLAEGLTEQSPSAALENKDHRYPQWTGIGSLKNALGQTCNAVLLDTRDHRGKAVGPAYVLTSGHCVFFSYGTARLRQAITADVTFNYFHDTPERHVTYAVKTAHWSSMAGTDLAVLELDTSLAVLVTNAIMPLKLASQRQATDREVINVGAPTGFLKKGLRMSACVESTINNFAEHPGVFPSALRNRCNGLRPGSSGSPMLDRNTNEITSIISKVASAIQRDILNSCQNNSACEAAKFNYSYPANDLYYCFVDGVFRNDTLTCQLKAVEITLDEPWNLKPYVHLQRDAADQVIRPTWNLRFSIQEPFYRFKAVNDISDCARTHGYQIAVASDEAYINLPIGPVLGSHVLCILGVQKAEQPLTVALLRNVFTHSVFLTNPAPAPQLKHRYHITWENQHSSFSRHYYYSVNSAISTPCGDIDDERYTLSLDGIFLEIAELPITLCSYARNNTGQPSAIRTDVIEGATVRSQRHAR
;
A
#
# COMPACT_ATOMS: atom_id res chain seq x y z
N MET A 1 -29.84 -76.81 0.78
CA MET A 1 -28.36 -76.67 0.66
C MET A 1 -28.09 -75.98 -0.68
N SER A 2 -28.27 -74.66 -0.80
CA SER A 2 -27.50 -73.49 -0.28
C SER A 2 -26.54 -72.95 -1.35
N LEU A 3 -27.16 -72.31 -2.35
CA LEU A 3 -26.57 -71.54 -3.44
C LEU A 3 -26.93 -70.06 -3.22
N THR A 4 -26.58 -69.47 -2.07
CA THR A 4 -27.02 -68.10 -1.72
C THR A 4 -26.04 -67.30 -0.87
N ARG A 5 -24.75 -67.67 -0.78
CA ARG A 5 -23.81 -66.97 0.12
C ARG A 5 -22.63 -66.23 -0.52
N THR A 6 -22.34 -66.42 -1.80
CA THR A 6 -21.12 -65.88 -2.42
C THR A 6 -21.31 -64.59 -3.23
N ALA A 7 -22.54 -64.18 -3.56
CA ALA A 7 -22.79 -62.97 -4.36
C ALA A 7 -22.96 -61.67 -3.53
N ARG A 8 -23.06 -61.75 -2.19
CA ARG A 8 -23.28 -60.57 -1.33
C ARG A 8 -22.01 -59.91 -0.77
N ILE A 9 -20.85 -60.55 -0.88
CA ILE A 9 -19.60 -60.03 -0.28
C ILE A 9 -18.82 -59.15 -1.27
N PHE A 10 -18.95 -59.38 -2.58
CA PHE A 10 -18.26 -58.56 -3.59
C PHE A 10 -18.90 -57.18 -3.84
N LEU A 11 -20.19 -57.02 -3.55
CA LEU A 11 -20.87 -55.72 -3.73
C LEU A 11 -20.63 -54.76 -2.55
N TYR A 12 -20.23 -55.27 -1.37
CA TYR A 12 -19.90 -54.45 -0.21
C TYR A 12 -18.48 -53.88 -0.25
N PHE A 13 -17.55 -54.51 -0.97
CA PHE A 13 -16.17 -54.01 -1.10
C PHE A 13 -15.98 -52.97 -2.23
N LEU A 14 -16.93 -52.86 -3.17
CA LEU A 14 -16.90 -51.85 -4.25
C LEU A 14 -17.65 -50.55 -3.91
N LEU A 15 -18.38 -50.50 -2.79
CA LEU A 15 -19.09 -49.30 -2.30
C LEU A 15 -18.30 -48.50 -1.24
N LEU A 16 -17.10 -48.94 -0.85
CA LEU A 16 -16.24 -48.27 0.13
C LEU A 16 -15.09 -47.48 -0.50
N SER A 17 -15.01 -47.42 -1.84
CA SER A 17 -14.07 -46.58 -2.58
C SER A 17 -14.74 -45.34 -3.18
N THR A 18 -15.74 -44.77 -2.51
CA THR A 18 -16.03 -43.35 -2.71
C THR A 18 -14.95 -42.59 -1.96
N VAL A 19 -13.83 -42.35 -2.64
CA VAL A 19 -12.94 -41.23 -2.30
C VAL A 19 -13.83 -40.00 -2.39
N TRP A 20 -14.38 -39.56 -1.26
CA TRP A 20 -14.96 -38.23 -1.20
C TRP A 20 -13.82 -37.31 -1.58
N PRO A 21 -13.94 -36.50 -2.65
CA PRO A 21 -12.98 -35.45 -2.88
C PRO A 21 -12.98 -34.64 -1.59
N SER A 22 -11.82 -34.57 -0.91
CA SER A 22 -11.65 -33.57 0.13
C SER A 22 -11.68 -32.23 -0.59
N HIS A 23 -12.88 -31.73 -0.88
CA HIS A 23 -13.06 -30.34 -1.21
C HIS A 23 -12.41 -29.60 -0.05
N ALA A 24 -11.29 -28.94 -0.33
CA ALA A 24 -10.66 -28.03 0.62
C ALA A 24 -11.79 -27.17 1.18
N ARG A 25 -11.98 -27.23 2.50
CA ARG A 25 -13.10 -26.55 3.15
C ARG A 25 -12.94 -25.07 2.85
N ASP A 26 -13.91 -24.50 2.13
CA ASP A 26 -13.93 -23.07 1.87
C ASP A 26 -14.00 -22.32 3.21
N LEU A 27 -12.88 -21.72 3.62
CA LEU A 27 -12.80 -20.97 4.89
C LEU A 27 -13.62 -19.69 4.86
N ALA A 28 -13.98 -19.20 3.68
CA ALA A 28 -14.84 -18.03 3.51
C ALA A 28 -16.33 -18.34 3.71
N GLU A 29 -16.72 -19.60 3.92
CA GLU A 29 -18.12 -20.04 4.08
C GLU A 29 -19.03 -19.53 2.94
N GLY A 30 -18.52 -19.51 1.70
CA GLY A 30 -19.25 -19.03 0.52
C GLY A 30 -19.27 -17.50 0.35
N LEU A 31 -18.59 -16.73 1.20
CA LEU A 31 -18.39 -15.30 0.96
C LEU A 31 -17.59 -15.08 -0.32
N THR A 32 -17.94 -14.02 -1.04
CA THR A 32 -17.26 -13.54 -2.24
C THR A 32 -16.78 -12.11 -2.03
N GLU A 33 -16.02 -11.56 -2.97
CA GLU A 33 -15.55 -10.16 -2.93
C GLU A 33 -16.69 -9.14 -2.76
N GLN A 34 -17.89 -9.46 -3.25
CA GLN A 34 -19.05 -8.59 -3.20
C GLN A 34 -19.85 -8.73 -1.90
N SER A 35 -19.59 -9.79 -1.14
CA SER A 35 -20.31 -10.06 0.11
C SER A 35 -19.97 -9.03 1.18
N PRO A 36 -20.94 -8.63 2.04
CA PRO A 36 -20.63 -7.84 3.22
C PRO A 36 -19.76 -8.63 4.21
N SER A 37 -18.93 -7.94 4.99
CA SER A 37 -18.17 -8.59 6.08
C SER A 37 -19.11 -9.22 7.10
N ALA A 38 -18.84 -10.47 7.48
CA ALA A 38 -19.60 -11.21 8.48
C ALA A 38 -18.98 -11.05 9.87
N ALA A 39 -19.79 -10.78 10.89
CA ALA A 39 -19.33 -10.86 12.27
C ALA A 39 -19.11 -12.34 12.64
N LEU A 40 -18.00 -12.66 13.31
CA LEU A 40 -17.71 -14.01 13.74
C LEU A 40 -18.25 -14.26 15.15
N GLU A 41 -18.95 -15.38 15.31
CA GLU A 41 -19.57 -15.83 16.56
C GLU A 41 -18.93 -17.16 16.98
N ASN A 42 -18.34 -17.21 18.17
CA ASN A 42 -17.54 -18.34 18.64
C ASN A 42 -18.04 -18.96 19.95
N LYS A 43 -19.27 -18.65 20.39
CA LYS A 43 -19.91 -19.27 21.56
C LYS A 43 -19.91 -20.80 21.48
N ASP A 44 -20.18 -21.34 20.28
CA ASP A 44 -20.24 -22.78 19.99
C ASP A 44 -18.93 -23.34 19.42
N HIS A 45 -17.80 -22.65 19.61
CA HIS A 45 -16.50 -23.07 19.05
C HIS A 45 -16.52 -23.27 17.53
N ARG A 46 -17.21 -22.38 16.80
CA ARG A 46 -17.25 -22.39 15.32
C ARG A 46 -15.95 -21.93 14.66
N TYR A 47 -15.23 -21.01 15.29
CA TYR A 47 -14.03 -20.39 14.75
C TYR A 47 -12.81 -20.53 15.69
N PRO A 48 -12.51 -21.73 16.22
CA PRO A 48 -11.38 -21.94 17.12
C PRO A 48 -10.04 -21.67 16.42
N GLN A 49 -9.97 -21.76 15.10
CA GLN A 49 -8.77 -21.49 14.31
C GLN A 49 -8.35 -20.01 14.29
N TRP A 50 -9.24 -19.09 14.68
CA TRP A 50 -8.98 -17.64 14.64
C TRP A 50 -8.94 -17.00 16.04
N THR A 51 -8.87 -17.81 17.10
CA THR A 51 -8.77 -17.31 18.48
C THR A 51 -7.46 -16.55 18.76
N GLY A 52 -6.39 -16.85 18.01
CA GLY A 52 -5.12 -16.12 18.03
C GLY A 52 -5.07 -14.85 17.18
N ILE A 53 -6.17 -14.43 16.57
CA ILE A 53 -6.29 -13.08 15.99
C ILE A 53 -6.90 -12.18 17.05
N GLY A 54 -6.22 -11.10 17.38
CA GLY A 54 -6.57 -10.25 18.51
C GLY A 54 -6.59 -8.76 18.17
N SER A 55 -7.19 -7.99 19.08
CA SER A 55 -7.17 -6.53 19.07
C SER A 55 -5.90 -6.03 19.76
N LEU A 56 -5.09 -5.25 19.05
CA LEU A 56 -3.90 -4.60 19.58
C LEU A 56 -4.27 -3.17 19.98
N LYS A 57 -3.92 -2.76 21.21
CA LYS A 57 -4.10 -1.39 21.67
C LYS A 57 -2.79 -0.82 22.20
N ASN A 58 -2.36 0.31 21.67
CA ASN A 58 -1.14 0.98 22.14
C ASN A 58 -1.44 2.03 23.23
N ALA A 59 -0.39 2.59 23.83
CA ALA A 59 -0.50 3.60 24.88
C ALA A 59 -1.27 4.87 24.49
N LEU A 60 -1.33 5.19 23.19
CA LEU A 60 -2.10 6.33 22.66
C LEU A 60 -3.60 5.99 22.49
N GLY A 61 -3.99 4.76 22.82
CA GLY A 61 -5.36 4.28 22.66
C GLY A 61 -5.72 3.95 21.21
N GLN A 62 -4.76 3.95 20.28
CA GLN A 62 -5.00 3.52 18.91
C GLN A 62 -5.23 2.02 18.90
N THR A 63 -6.28 1.61 18.19
CA THR A 63 -6.64 0.21 18.00
C THR A 63 -6.17 -0.28 16.64
N CYS A 64 -5.48 -1.41 16.66
CA CYS A 64 -5.10 -2.22 15.51
C CYS A 64 -5.48 -3.68 15.80
N ASN A 65 -5.01 -4.60 14.97
CA ASN A 65 -5.03 -6.03 15.22
C ASN A 65 -3.60 -6.57 15.35
N ALA A 66 -3.50 -7.78 15.85
CA ALA A 66 -2.29 -8.57 15.86
C ALA A 66 -2.67 -10.04 15.68
N VAL A 67 -1.82 -10.81 14.99
CA VAL A 67 -2.02 -12.26 14.81
C VAL A 67 -0.90 -13.04 15.48
N LEU A 68 -1.26 -14.00 16.33
CA LEU A 68 -0.34 -14.93 16.96
C LEU A 68 0.30 -15.86 15.93
N LEU A 69 1.62 -15.92 15.91
CA LEU A 69 2.38 -16.75 14.99
C LEU A 69 2.60 -18.16 15.54
N ASP A 70 2.49 -19.15 14.66
CA ASP A 70 2.85 -20.53 14.96
C ASP A 70 4.36 -20.73 14.83
N THR A 71 5.06 -20.47 15.92
CA THR A 71 6.52 -20.62 16.04
C THR A 71 6.90 -21.89 16.82
N ARG A 72 6.15 -22.98 16.64
CA ARG A 72 6.56 -24.26 17.23
C ARG A 72 7.87 -24.76 16.62
N ASP A 73 8.67 -25.50 17.41
CA ASP A 73 9.92 -26.10 16.93
C ASP A 73 9.66 -27.17 15.85
N HIS A 74 10.72 -27.70 15.25
CA HIS A 74 10.62 -28.75 14.22
C HIS A 74 9.94 -30.06 14.71
N ARG A 75 9.77 -30.23 16.03
CA ARG A 75 9.01 -31.36 16.65
C ARG A 75 7.58 -30.98 16.98
N GLY A 76 7.12 -29.79 16.58
CA GLY A 76 5.79 -29.28 16.86
C GLY A 76 5.57 -28.84 18.32
N LYS A 77 6.64 -28.51 19.06
CA LYS A 77 6.55 -28.08 20.46
C LYS A 77 6.63 -26.57 20.60
N ALA A 78 5.74 -26.00 21.41
CA ALA A 78 5.68 -24.56 21.71
C ALA A 78 6.67 -24.16 22.82
N VAL A 79 7.97 -24.28 22.56
CA VAL A 79 9.02 -24.05 23.58
C VAL A 79 9.50 -22.60 23.69
N GLY A 80 9.16 -21.75 22.71
CA GLY A 80 9.64 -20.38 22.61
C GLY A 80 8.67 -19.31 23.15
N PRO A 81 9.07 -18.03 23.09
CA PRO A 81 8.19 -16.90 23.36
C PRO A 81 6.97 -16.87 22.44
N ALA A 82 5.92 -16.16 22.86
CA ALA A 82 4.79 -15.88 21.97
C ALA A 82 5.07 -14.65 21.11
N TYR A 83 5.00 -14.82 19.79
CA TYR A 83 5.20 -13.73 18.83
C TYR A 83 3.90 -13.39 18.12
N VAL A 84 3.62 -12.10 17.97
CA VAL A 84 2.53 -11.62 17.11
C VAL A 84 3.06 -10.77 15.97
N LEU A 85 2.34 -10.78 14.85
CA LEU A 85 2.58 -9.93 13.70
C LEU A 85 1.49 -8.85 13.61
N THR A 86 1.89 -7.63 13.30
CA THR A 86 1.01 -6.47 13.10
C THR A 86 1.62 -5.52 12.07
N SER A 87 0.99 -4.36 11.82
CA SER A 87 1.57 -3.30 11.00
C SER A 87 2.61 -2.51 11.78
N GLY A 88 3.66 -2.04 11.10
CA GLY A 88 4.70 -1.19 11.69
C GLY A 88 4.13 0.11 12.27
N HIS A 89 3.19 0.75 11.58
CA HIS A 89 2.57 1.98 12.07
C HIS A 89 1.76 1.81 13.38
N CYS A 90 1.30 0.60 13.70
CA CYS A 90 0.62 0.32 14.97
C CYS A 90 1.57 0.37 16.17
N VAL A 91 2.88 0.26 15.90
CA VAL A 91 3.97 0.30 16.88
C VAL A 91 4.58 1.69 16.94
N PHE A 92 5.02 2.19 15.78
CA PHE A 92 5.65 3.50 15.64
C PHE A 92 5.46 4.00 14.21
N PHE A 93 4.75 5.12 14.06
CA PHE A 93 4.52 5.73 12.76
C PHE A 93 5.57 6.80 12.48
N SER A 94 6.59 6.43 11.72
CA SER A 94 7.57 7.37 11.17
C SER A 94 8.05 6.84 9.82
N TYR A 95 7.70 7.55 8.76
CA TYR A 95 7.99 7.15 7.39
C TYR A 95 9.50 7.08 7.16
N GLY A 96 9.97 6.04 6.48
CA GLY A 96 11.39 5.83 6.21
C GLY A 96 12.19 5.27 7.39
N THR A 97 11.52 4.77 8.42
CA THR A 97 12.19 4.19 9.59
C THR A 97 11.96 2.69 9.73
N ALA A 98 12.98 1.98 10.22
CA ALA A 98 12.89 0.65 10.76
C ALA A 98 13.64 0.61 12.10
N ARG A 99 13.07 -0.07 13.10
CA ARG A 99 13.63 -0.13 14.45
C ARG A 99 13.72 -1.57 14.92
N LEU A 100 14.72 -1.83 15.77
CA LEU A 100 14.96 -3.14 16.39
C LEU A 100 14.85 -3.02 17.90
N ARG A 101 14.29 -4.05 18.54
CA ARG A 101 14.19 -4.21 20.01
C ARG A 101 13.67 -2.94 20.71
N GLN A 102 12.59 -2.38 20.16
CA GLN A 102 11.96 -1.20 20.74
C GLN A 102 11.10 -1.62 21.93
N ALA A 103 11.26 -0.94 23.06
CA ALA A 103 10.29 -1.02 24.15
C ALA A 103 9.02 -0.26 23.75
N ILE A 104 7.87 -0.91 23.92
CA ILE A 104 6.57 -0.30 23.66
C ILE A 104 5.60 -0.67 24.77
N THR A 105 4.65 0.21 25.03
CA THR A 105 3.49 -0.08 25.90
C THR A 105 2.30 -0.34 25.00
N ALA A 106 1.94 -1.62 24.89
CA ALA A 106 0.78 -2.07 24.13
C ALA A 106 0.27 -3.40 24.69
N ASP A 107 -1.00 -3.69 24.44
CA ASP A 107 -1.66 -4.92 24.86
C ASP A 107 -2.34 -5.59 23.66
N VAL A 108 -2.36 -6.92 23.66
CA VAL A 108 -3.12 -7.72 22.68
C VAL A 108 -4.21 -8.51 23.41
N THR A 109 -5.45 -8.31 22.99
CA THR A 109 -6.61 -9.07 23.49
C THR A 109 -7.01 -10.15 22.47
N PHE A 110 -6.84 -11.41 22.86
CA PHE A 110 -7.24 -12.60 22.07
C PHE A 110 -8.65 -13.07 22.39
N ASN A 111 -9.13 -14.07 21.65
CA ASN A 111 -10.52 -14.55 21.71
C ASN A 111 -11.53 -13.42 21.47
N TYR A 112 -11.19 -12.45 20.62
CA TYR A 112 -11.88 -11.17 20.49
C TYR A 112 -13.21 -11.27 19.71
N PHE A 113 -14.07 -12.23 20.05
CA PHE A 113 -15.40 -12.41 19.44
C PHE A 113 -16.46 -11.60 20.19
N HIS A 114 -17.45 -11.10 19.45
CA HIS A 114 -18.43 -10.18 20.04
C HIS A 114 -19.47 -10.87 20.94
N ASP A 115 -19.66 -12.18 20.76
CA ASP A 115 -20.66 -13.00 21.43
C ASP A 115 -20.13 -13.69 22.68
N THR A 116 -18.82 -13.64 22.91
CA THR A 116 -18.15 -14.17 24.11
C THR A 116 -17.15 -13.18 24.73
N PRO A 117 -17.58 -11.95 25.09
CA PRO A 117 -16.68 -10.95 25.69
C PRO A 117 -16.01 -11.41 26.99
N GLU A 118 -16.67 -12.29 27.74
CA GLU A 118 -16.15 -12.89 28.97
C GLU A 118 -14.97 -13.84 28.73
N ARG A 119 -14.73 -14.27 27.49
CA ARG A 119 -13.60 -15.12 27.09
C ARG A 119 -12.40 -14.33 26.55
N HIS A 120 -12.51 -12.99 26.48
CA HIS A 120 -11.41 -12.14 26.04
C HIS A 120 -10.27 -12.22 27.05
N VAL A 121 -9.05 -12.42 26.56
CA VAL A 121 -7.85 -12.48 27.42
C VAL A 121 -6.78 -11.57 26.85
N THR A 122 -6.24 -10.70 27.71
CA THR A 122 -5.28 -9.68 27.34
C THR A 122 -3.89 -10.03 27.82
N TYR A 123 -2.90 -9.82 26.96
CA TYR A 123 -1.48 -9.99 27.25
C TYR A 123 -0.72 -8.73 26.87
N ALA A 124 0.18 -8.29 27.75
CA ALA A 124 1.06 -7.17 27.46
C ALA A 124 2.08 -7.54 26.37
N VAL A 125 2.48 -6.56 25.58
CA VAL A 125 3.65 -6.66 24.70
C VAL A 125 4.90 -6.40 25.52
N LYS A 126 5.86 -7.31 25.45
CA LYS A 126 7.16 -7.20 26.12
C LYS A 126 8.15 -6.38 25.31
N THR A 127 8.24 -6.63 24.01
CA THR A 127 9.14 -5.88 23.12
C THR A 127 8.71 -5.98 21.66
N ALA A 128 8.94 -4.92 20.89
CA ALA A 128 8.93 -4.97 19.43
C ALA A 128 10.32 -5.37 18.94
N HIS A 129 10.47 -6.64 18.52
CA HIS A 129 11.75 -7.15 18.00
C HIS A 129 12.17 -6.42 16.73
N TRP A 130 11.19 -6.13 15.87
CA TRP A 130 11.36 -5.36 14.66
C TRP A 130 10.06 -4.64 14.30
N SER A 131 10.17 -3.41 13.83
CA SER A 131 9.08 -2.65 13.20
C SER A 131 9.65 -1.89 12.02
N SER A 132 8.96 -1.87 10.89
CA SER A 132 9.37 -1.12 9.71
C SER A 132 8.22 -0.33 9.12
N MET A 133 8.57 0.89 8.73
CA MET A 133 7.88 1.85 7.88
C MET A 133 8.85 2.30 6.76
N ALA A 134 9.77 1.41 6.36
CA ALA A 134 10.75 1.61 5.30
C ALA A 134 10.66 0.43 4.31
N GLY A 135 10.00 0.65 3.17
CA GLY A 135 9.79 -0.36 2.13
C GLY A 135 8.72 -1.41 2.46
N THR A 136 8.24 -1.47 3.69
CA THR A 136 7.13 -2.32 4.17
C THR A 136 6.49 -1.67 5.40
N ASP A 137 5.31 -2.15 5.80
CA ASP A 137 4.61 -1.73 7.02
C ASP A 137 4.27 -2.97 7.87
N LEU A 138 5.27 -3.51 8.55
CA LEU A 138 5.19 -4.74 9.35
C LEU A 138 5.94 -4.60 10.66
N ALA A 139 5.48 -5.29 11.70
CA ALA A 139 6.20 -5.43 12.96
C ALA A 139 6.01 -6.79 13.62
N VAL A 140 7.08 -7.31 14.22
CA VAL A 140 7.12 -8.53 15.03
C VAL A 140 7.24 -8.13 16.49
N LEU A 141 6.24 -8.51 17.29
CA LEU A 141 6.19 -8.24 18.71
C LEU A 141 6.31 -9.55 19.51
N GLU A 142 7.03 -9.52 20.62
CA GLU A 142 7.00 -10.57 21.64
C GLU A 142 6.03 -10.16 22.75
N LEU A 143 5.13 -11.07 23.11
CA LEU A 143 4.23 -10.90 24.24
C LEU A 143 4.93 -11.27 25.56
N ASP A 144 4.46 -10.72 26.66
CA ASP A 144 4.92 -11.08 28.01
C ASP A 144 4.28 -12.41 28.49
N THR A 145 4.38 -13.42 27.64
CA THR A 145 3.93 -14.80 27.88
C THR A 145 4.62 -15.74 26.88
N SER A 146 4.54 -17.05 27.13
CA SER A 146 5.07 -18.07 26.21
C SER A 146 4.01 -18.56 25.22
N LEU A 147 4.45 -19.09 24.07
CA LEU A 147 3.52 -19.71 23.12
C LEU A 147 2.79 -20.90 23.76
N ALA A 148 3.47 -21.67 24.62
CA ALA A 148 2.86 -22.80 25.35
C ALA A 148 1.66 -22.38 26.20
N VAL A 149 1.75 -21.24 26.90
CA VAL A 149 0.65 -20.72 27.73
C VAL A 149 -0.55 -20.35 26.87
N LEU A 150 -0.32 -19.65 25.75
CA LEU A 150 -1.40 -19.28 24.83
C LEU A 150 -2.10 -20.50 24.23
N VAL A 151 -1.33 -21.48 23.74
CA VAL A 151 -1.87 -22.74 23.19
C VAL A 151 -2.65 -23.52 24.26
N THR A 152 -2.16 -23.58 25.50
CA THR A 152 -2.86 -24.24 26.61
C THR A 152 -4.19 -23.55 26.94
N ASN A 153 -4.26 -22.22 26.76
CA ASN A 153 -5.47 -21.43 26.91
C ASN A 153 -6.37 -21.43 25.66
N ALA A 154 -6.17 -22.40 24.75
CA ALA A 154 -6.92 -22.54 23.50
C ALA A 154 -6.86 -21.32 22.55
N ILE A 155 -5.79 -20.52 22.66
CA ILE A 155 -5.48 -19.46 21.72
C ILE A 155 -4.62 -20.06 20.61
N MET A 156 -5.22 -20.20 19.42
CA MET A 156 -4.64 -20.94 18.31
C MET A 156 -3.69 -20.03 17.51
N PRO A 157 -2.39 -20.37 17.41
CA PRO A 157 -1.47 -19.64 16.56
C PRO A 157 -1.70 -19.97 15.07
N LEU A 158 -1.38 -19.03 14.19
CA LEU A 158 -1.50 -19.18 12.74
C LEU A 158 -0.13 -19.29 12.08
N LYS A 159 -0.04 -20.17 11.08
CA LYS A 159 1.19 -20.36 10.30
C LYS A 159 1.40 -19.20 9.34
N LEU A 160 2.64 -18.80 9.18
CA LEU A 160 3.05 -17.86 8.14
C LEU A 160 3.34 -18.62 6.85
N ALA A 161 2.83 -18.12 5.73
CA ALA A 161 3.13 -18.68 4.42
C ALA A 161 4.64 -18.58 4.13
N SER A 162 5.26 -19.67 3.71
CA SER A 162 6.71 -19.72 3.43
C SER A 162 7.10 -19.15 2.06
N GLN A 163 6.10 -18.97 1.18
CA GLN A 163 6.30 -18.51 -0.19
C GLN A 163 5.32 -17.40 -0.56
N ARG A 164 5.82 -16.43 -1.32
CA ARG A 164 4.98 -15.42 -1.97
C ARG A 164 4.39 -16.00 -3.25
N GLN A 165 3.09 -15.81 -3.45
CA GLN A 165 2.46 -16.07 -4.75
C GLN A 165 2.67 -14.86 -5.67
N ALA A 166 2.94 -15.15 -6.95
CA ALA A 166 3.19 -14.13 -7.96
C ALA A 166 1.92 -13.66 -8.70
N THR A 167 0.79 -14.30 -8.45
CA THR A 167 -0.48 -14.04 -9.12
C THR A 167 -1.54 -13.58 -8.12
N ASP A 168 -2.65 -13.11 -8.66
CA ASP A 168 -3.87 -12.86 -7.90
C ASP A 168 -4.24 -14.09 -7.06
N ARG A 169 -4.69 -13.84 -5.83
CA ARG A 169 -5.03 -14.89 -4.87
C ARG A 169 -6.32 -14.58 -4.15
N GLU A 170 -7.18 -15.58 -4.04
CA GLU A 170 -8.33 -15.52 -3.14
C GLU A 170 -7.89 -15.61 -1.67
N VAL A 171 -8.32 -14.63 -0.91
CA VAL A 171 -7.94 -14.49 0.50
C VAL A 171 -9.14 -14.13 1.34
N ILE A 172 -9.01 -14.40 2.63
CA ILE A 172 -9.92 -13.89 3.66
C ILE A 172 -9.16 -12.92 4.55
N ASN A 173 -9.77 -11.80 4.89
CA ASN A 173 -9.33 -10.98 6.01
C ASN A 173 -10.12 -11.38 7.25
N VAL A 174 -9.42 -11.56 8.37
CA VAL A 174 -10.05 -11.70 9.68
C VAL A 174 -9.47 -10.66 10.63
N GLY A 175 -10.32 -9.78 11.15
CA GLY A 175 -9.89 -8.67 12.02
C GLY A 175 -11.04 -8.02 12.77
N ALA A 176 -10.72 -7.06 13.64
CA ALA A 176 -11.63 -6.34 14.51
C ALA A 176 -11.70 -4.84 14.15
N PRO A 177 -12.23 -4.47 12.96
CA PRO A 177 -12.43 -3.07 12.60
C PRO A 177 -13.36 -2.35 13.58
N THR A 178 -13.12 -1.06 13.77
CA THR A 178 -14.01 -0.20 14.56
C THR A 178 -15.25 0.23 13.77
N GLY A 179 -16.26 0.77 14.47
CA GLY A 179 -17.46 1.34 13.83
C GLY A 179 -18.56 0.33 13.45
N PHE A 180 -18.47 -0.92 13.91
CA PHE A 180 -19.56 -1.90 13.82
C PHE A 180 -20.27 -2.07 15.17
N LEU A 181 -21.58 -2.36 15.13
CA LEU A 181 -22.39 -2.65 16.34
C LEU A 181 -21.90 -3.91 17.06
N LYS A 182 -21.66 -4.99 16.30
CA LYS A 182 -21.06 -6.23 16.80
C LYS A 182 -19.54 -6.05 16.89
N LYS A 183 -19.06 -5.65 18.07
CA LYS A 183 -17.64 -5.38 18.38
C LYS A 183 -16.86 -6.68 18.59
N GLY A 184 -16.03 -7.06 17.63
CA GLY A 184 -15.23 -8.28 17.69
C GLY A 184 -14.68 -8.63 16.31
N LEU A 185 -14.10 -9.82 16.19
CA LEU A 185 -13.59 -10.34 14.94
C LEU A 185 -14.70 -10.47 13.89
N ARG A 186 -14.31 -10.17 12.66
CA ARG A 186 -15.15 -10.21 11.46
C ARG A 186 -14.34 -10.82 10.33
N MET A 187 -15.02 -11.48 9.42
CA MET A 187 -14.44 -12.05 8.20
C MET A 187 -14.92 -11.28 6.98
N SER A 188 -14.04 -11.11 6.00
CA SER A 188 -14.37 -10.73 4.64
C SER A 188 -13.56 -11.56 3.66
N ALA A 189 -14.09 -11.80 2.46
CA ALA A 189 -13.40 -12.51 1.39
C ALA A 189 -13.15 -11.55 0.24
N CYS A 190 -11.99 -11.64 -0.41
CA CYS A 190 -11.66 -10.85 -1.60
C CYS A 190 -10.48 -11.47 -2.36
N VAL A 191 -10.05 -10.78 -3.42
CA VAL A 191 -8.82 -11.10 -4.15
C VAL A 191 -7.74 -10.09 -3.76
N GLU A 192 -6.55 -10.61 -3.46
CA GLU A 192 -5.32 -9.83 -3.36
C GLU A 192 -4.55 -9.89 -4.67
N SER A 193 -4.15 -8.72 -5.16
CA SER A 193 -3.33 -8.56 -6.36
C SER A 193 -2.06 -7.77 -6.04
N THR A 194 -0.97 -8.06 -6.74
CA THR A 194 0.23 -7.22 -6.66
C THR A 194 -0.04 -5.84 -7.24
N ILE A 195 0.45 -4.78 -6.59
CA ILE A 195 0.57 -3.48 -7.27
C ILE A 195 1.82 -3.46 -8.14
N ASN A 196 1.75 -2.71 -9.24
CA ASN A 196 2.91 -2.41 -10.08
C ASN A 196 3.88 -1.48 -9.31
N ASN A 197 4.93 -1.02 -9.99
CA ASN A 197 6.04 -0.23 -9.45
C ASN A 197 5.68 1.18 -8.94
N PHE A 198 4.40 1.53 -8.91
CA PHE A 198 3.91 2.85 -8.52
C PHE A 198 2.84 2.72 -7.44
N ALA A 199 3.08 3.46 -6.35
CA ALA A 199 2.11 3.69 -5.30
C ALA A 199 1.64 5.15 -5.37
N GLU A 200 0.36 5.36 -5.64
CA GLU A 200 -0.24 6.69 -5.84
C GLU A 200 -0.36 7.50 -4.54
N HIS A 201 -0.20 6.86 -3.37
CA HIS A 201 -0.37 7.50 -2.07
C HIS A 201 0.94 7.52 -1.26
N PRO A 202 1.30 8.67 -0.65
CA PRO A 202 2.34 8.73 0.38
C PRO A 202 2.10 7.70 1.50
N GLY A 203 3.13 6.98 1.92
CA GLY A 203 2.98 5.93 2.95
C GLY A 203 2.50 4.56 2.44
N VAL A 204 2.25 4.40 1.14
CA VAL A 204 2.18 3.07 0.50
C VAL A 204 3.52 2.83 -0.18
N PHE A 205 4.19 1.75 0.23
CA PHE A 205 5.44 1.31 -0.34
C PHE A 205 5.18 0.45 -1.57
N PRO A 206 6.06 0.54 -2.58
CA PRO A 206 6.17 -0.48 -3.60
C PRO A 206 6.24 -1.90 -3.01
N SER A 207 5.76 -2.90 -3.75
CA SER A 207 5.57 -4.30 -3.32
C SER A 207 4.33 -4.62 -2.46
N ALA A 208 3.55 -3.60 -2.09
CA ALA A 208 2.25 -3.80 -1.46
C ALA A 208 1.34 -4.71 -2.31
N LEU A 209 0.36 -5.32 -1.65
CA LEU A 209 -0.74 -5.99 -2.30
C LEU A 209 -1.97 -5.09 -2.17
N ARG A 210 -2.75 -4.97 -3.24
CA ARG A 210 -4.04 -4.27 -3.23
C ARG A 210 -5.18 -5.27 -3.15
N ASN A 211 -6.25 -4.89 -2.48
CA ASN A 211 -7.49 -5.65 -2.45
C ASN A 211 -8.71 -4.74 -2.26
N ARG A 212 -9.90 -5.33 -2.38
CA ARG A 212 -11.19 -4.66 -2.12
C ARG A 212 -12.03 -5.39 -1.06
N CYS A 213 -11.37 -6.04 -0.08
CA CYS A 213 -12.08 -6.69 1.01
C CYS A 213 -13.10 -5.75 1.67
N ASN A 214 -14.35 -6.19 1.69
CA ASN A 214 -15.46 -5.40 2.19
C ASN A 214 -15.44 -5.34 3.72
N GLY A 215 -15.81 -4.20 4.28
CA GLY A 215 -15.89 -4.01 5.73
C GLY A 215 -14.56 -3.70 6.43
N LEU A 216 -13.45 -3.57 5.69
CA LEU A 216 -12.23 -2.97 6.23
C LEU A 216 -12.47 -1.47 6.50
N ARG A 217 -12.11 -1.05 7.71
CA ARG A 217 -12.35 0.29 8.30
C ARG A 217 -11.20 0.68 9.25
N PRO A 218 -11.15 1.91 9.79
CA PRO A 218 -10.22 2.24 10.87
C PRO A 218 -10.21 1.16 11.97
N GLY A 219 -9.00 0.77 12.39
CA GLY A 219 -8.78 -0.37 13.28
C GLY A 219 -8.59 -1.72 12.59
N SER A 220 -8.67 -1.81 11.25
CA SER A 220 -8.32 -3.05 10.53
C SER A 220 -6.81 -3.25 10.37
N SER A 221 -6.01 -2.20 10.55
CA SER A 221 -4.54 -2.29 10.51
C SER A 221 -4.02 -3.43 11.38
N GLY A 222 -3.00 -4.15 10.91
CA GLY A 222 -2.45 -5.31 11.60
C GLY A 222 -3.25 -6.60 11.45
N SER A 223 -4.42 -6.59 10.80
CA SER A 223 -5.20 -7.82 10.59
C SER A 223 -4.58 -8.68 9.49
N PRO A 224 -4.54 -10.01 9.65
CA PRO A 224 -3.98 -10.89 8.64
C PRO A 224 -4.90 -11.06 7.43
N MET A 225 -4.27 -11.14 6.27
CA MET A 225 -4.85 -11.78 5.09
C MET A 225 -4.42 -13.24 5.09
N LEU A 226 -5.41 -14.13 5.07
CA LEU A 226 -5.20 -15.56 5.11
C LEU A 226 -5.50 -16.15 3.72
N ASP A 227 -4.64 -17.06 3.27
CA ASP A 227 -4.96 -17.86 2.11
C ASP A 227 -6.25 -18.66 2.36
N ARG A 228 -7.21 -18.55 1.43
CA ARG A 228 -8.56 -19.09 1.58
C ARG A 228 -8.61 -20.60 1.80
N ASN A 229 -7.59 -21.33 1.33
CA ASN A 229 -7.58 -22.78 1.35
C ASN A 229 -6.70 -23.35 2.46
N THR A 230 -5.65 -22.63 2.87
CA THR A 230 -4.63 -23.13 3.81
C THR A 230 -4.69 -22.48 5.19
N ASN A 231 -5.40 -21.36 5.34
CA ASN A 231 -5.43 -20.55 6.55
C ASN A 231 -4.07 -19.96 6.95
N GLU A 232 -3.08 -19.99 6.06
CA GLU A 232 -1.76 -19.41 6.31
C GLU A 232 -1.82 -17.88 6.18
N ILE A 233 -1.12 -17.17 7.05
CA ILE A 233 -0.94 -15.72 6.97
C ILE A 233 -0.08 -15.45 5.75
N THR A 234 -0.57 -14.57 4.89
CA THR A 234 0.12 -14.25 3.64
C THR A 234 0.60 -12.81 3.60
N SER A 235 -0.20 -11.90 4.15
CA SER A 235 0.09 -10.49 4.26
C SER A 235 -0.64 -9.89 5.47
N ILE A 236 -0.32 -8.64 5.79
CA ILE A 236 -0.95 -7.90 6.90
C ILE A 236 -1.52 -6.60 6.36
N ILE A 237 -2.79 -6.31 6.68
CA ILE A 237 -3.44 -5.05 6.31
C ILE A 237 -2.67 -3.90 6.93
N SER A 238 -2.20 -2.98 6.10
CA SER A 238 -1.54 -1.75 6.50
C SER A 238 -2.48 -0.56 6.39
N LYS A 239 -3.18 -0.44 5.26
CA LYS A 239 -4.02 0.71 4.98
C LYS A 239 -5.36 0.25 4.43
N VAL A 240 -6.41 0.92 4.87
CA VAL A 240 -7.76 0.70 4.33
C VAL A 240 -8.11 1.80 3.35
N ALA A 241 -8.92 1.46 2.36
CA ALA A 241 -9.60 2.43 1.52
C ALA A 241 -10.33 3.43 2.42
N SER A 242 -10.10 4.72 2.23
CA SER A 242 -10.97 5.73 2.84
C SER A 242 -12.35 5.52 2.22
N ALA A 243 -13.37 5.30 3.06
CA ALA A 243 -14.73 5.19 2.60
C ALA A 243 -15.13 6.52 1.96
N ILE A 244 -14.98 6.61 0.63
CA ILE A 244 -15.62 7.67 -0.14
C ILE A 244 -17.12 7.40 0.04
N GLN A 245 -17.78 8.20 0.89
CA GLN A 245 -19.23 8.17 1.04
C GLN A 245 -19.87 8.24 -0.35
N ARG A 246 -20.99 7.54 -0.57
CA ARG A 246 -21.68 7.50 -1.88
C ARG A 246 -22.00 8.89 -2.44
N ASP A 247 -22.14 9.88 -1.55
CA ASP A 247 -22.41 11.26 -1.93
C ASP A 247 -21.16 11.95 -2.48
N ILE A 248 -19.97 11.56 -2.00
CA ILE A 248 -18.68 11.97 -2.55
C ILE A 248 -18.38 11.18 -3.83
N LEU A 249 -18.83 9.94 -4.02
CA LEU A 249 -18.66 9.22 -5.30
C LEU A 249 -19.30 9.98 -6.49
N ASN A 250 -20.33 10.78 -6.25
CA ASN A 250 -20.94 11.64 -7.27
C ASN A 250 -20.10 12.90 -7.58
N SER A 251 -19.29 13.39 -6.63
CA SER A 251 -18.32 14.48 -6.82
C SER A 251 -16.87 14.00 -7.10
N CYS A 252 -16.55 12.73 -6.83
CA CYS A 252 -15.27 12.03 -7.09
C CYS A 252 -15.17 11.60 -8.56
N GLN A 253 -15.66 12.43 -9.47
CA GLN A 253 -15.34 12.32 -10.87
C GLN A 253 -13.96 12.93 -11.07
N ASN A 254 -12.94 12.07 -10.98
CA ASN A 254 -11.57 12.34 -11.35
C ASN A 254 -10.81 13.28 -10.40
N ASN A 255 -10.27 12.74 -9.29
CA ASN A 255 -8.99 13.20 -8.75
C ASN A 255 -8.07 12.01 -8.41
N SER A 256 -6.76 12.20 -8.42
CA SER A 256 -5.77 11.14 -8.10
C SER A 256 -5.88 10.67 -6.64
N ALA A 257 -6.38 11.54 -5.76
CA ALA A 257 -6.74 11.17 -4.41
C ALA A 257 -7.88 10.13 -4.37
N CYS A 258 -8.83 10.17 -5.31
CA CYS A 258 -9.93 9.21 -5.41
C CYS A 258 -9.43 7.80 -5.79
N GLU A 259 -8.46 7.63 -6.69
CA GLU A 259 -7.97 6.29 -7.11
C GLU A 259 -7.18 5.59 -6.00
N ALA A 260 -6.27 6.32 -5.34
CA ALA A 260 -5.52 5.84 -4.17
C ALA A 260 -6.42 5.42 -2.99
N ALA A 261 -7.59 6.06 -2.86
CA ALA A 261 -8.61 5.77 -1.85
C ALA A 261 -9.49 4.55 -2.18
N LYS A 262 -9.39 3.94 -3.38
CA LYS A 262 -10.29 2.83 -3.79
C LYS A 262 -9.90 1.47 -3.25
N PHE A 263 -8.66 1.30 -2.81
CA PHE A 263 -8.09 0.00 -2.45
C PHE A 263 -7.62 -0.03 -1.01
N ASN A 264 -7.73 -1.20 -0.41
CA ASN A 264 -6.98 -1.53 0.79
C ASN A 264 -5.60 -2.03 0.37
N TYR A 265 -4.60 -1.81 1.22
CA TYR A 265 -3.23 -2.23 1.01
C TYR A 265 -2.75 -3.10 2.17
N SER A 266 -2.02 -4.14 1.81
CA SER A 266 -1.38 -5.09 2.72
C SER A 266 0.06 -5.33 2.31
N TYR A 267 0.89 -5.76 3.27
CA TYR A 267 2.28 -6.12 2.99
C TYR A 267 2.51 -7.61 3.16
N PRO A 268 3.13 -8.28 2.17
CA PRO A 268 3.50 -9.69 2.27
C PRO A 268 4.37 -9.92 3.48
N ALA A 269 4.05 -10.95 4.26
CA ALA A 269 4.77 -11.28 5.49
C ALA A 269 5.69 -12.50 5.33
N ASN A 270 5.66 -13.17 4.17
CA ASN A 270 6.35 -14.43 3.92
C ASN A 270 7.88 -14.38 4.16
N ASP A 271 8.51 -13.22 3.96
CA ASP A 271 9.96 -13.08 4.16
C ASP A 271 10.36 -13.25 5.64
N LEU A 272 9.42 -13.01 6.57
CA LEU A 272 9.62 -13.23 8.00
C LEU A 272 9.57 -14.71 8.39
N TYR A 273 9.11 -15.61 7.51
CA TYR A 273 9.06 -17.04 7.78
C TYR A 273 10.44 -17.58 8.20
N TYR A 274 11.48 -17.16 7.48
CA TYR A 274 12.85 -17.58 7.73
C TYR A 274 13.54 -16.83 8.88
N CYS A 275 12.82 -15.95 9.59
CA CYS A 275 13.29 -15.29 10.80
C CYS A 275 13.02 -16.11 12.07
N PHE A 276 12.22 -17.18 12.00
CA PHE A 276 11.92 -18.02 13.17
C PHE A 276 12.68 -19.34 13.06
N VAL A 277 13.57 -19.60 14.01
CA VAL A 277 14.39 -20.82 14.07
C VAL A 277 14.16 -21.50 15.41
N ASP A 278 13.68 -22.75 15.38
CA ASP A 278 13.32 -23.53 16.57
C ASP A 278 12.46 -22.75 17.58
N GLY A 279 11.54 -21.96 17.04
CA GLY A 279 10.57 -21.17 17.79
C GLY A 279 11.06 -19.87 18.40
N VAL A 280 12.24 -19.40 18.00
CA VAL A 280 12.80 -18.12 18.44
C VAL A 280 13.01 -17.21 17.24
N PHE A 281 12.67 -15.93 17.38
CA PHE A 281 12.97 -14.91 16.38
C PHE A 281 14.48 -14.63 16.35
N ARG A 282 15.11 -14.80 15.18
CA ARG A 282 16.54 -14.62 14.95
C ARG A 282 16.78 -13.68 13.76
N ASN A 283 17.31 -12.50 14.09
CA ASN A 283 17.64 -11.44 13.13
C ASN A 283 19.12 -11.44 12.69
N ASP A 284 19.84 -12.52 13.01
CA ASP A 284 21.27 -12.72 12.78
C ASP A 284 21.55 -13.86 11.79
N THR A 285 20.52 -14.37 11.11
CA THR A 285 20.66 -15.50 10.18
C THR A 285 20.95 -15.03 8.76
N LEU A 286 21.43 -15.90 7.87
CA LEU A 286 21.64 -15.54 6.46
C LEU A 286 20.32 -15.12 5.77
N THR A 287 19.21 -15.76 6.17
CA THR A 287 17.88 -15.60 5.57
C THR A 287 17.03 -14.53 6.25
N CYS A 288 17.45 -14.01 7.42
CA CYS A 288 16.78 -12.93 8.14
C CYS A 288 17.81 -11.94 8.73
N GLN A 289 17.97 -10.81 8.04
CA GLN A 289 18.85 -9.71 8.43
C GLN A 289 18.13 -8.36 8.28
N LEU A 290 17.13 -8.16 9.12
CA LEU A 290 16.43 -6.89 9.28
C LEU A 290 17.35 -5.89 9.98
N LYS A 291 17.37 -4.64 9.53
CA LYS A 291 18.21 -3.60 10.11
C LYS A 291 17.35 -2.46 10.63
N ALA A 292 17.92 -1.72 11.57
CA ALA A 292 17.40 -0.38 11.83
C ALA A 292 17.81 0.51 10.67
N VAL A 293 16.90 1.39 10.25
CA VAL A 293 17.13 2.44 9.26
C VAL A 293 16.38 3.65 9.74
N GLU A 294 16.94 4.83 9.55
CA GLU A 294 16.27 6.08 9.86
C GLU A 294 16.59 7.07 8.75
N ILE A 295 15.69 7.15 7.78
CA ILE A 295 15.69 8.21 6.77
C ILE A 295 14.60 9.19 7.16
N THR A 296 15.02 10.40 7.49
CA THR A 296 14.10 11.48 7.82
C THR A 296 14.06 12.45 6.65
N LEU A 297 12.85 12.71 6.16
CA LEU A 297 12.59 13.73 5.14
C LEU A 297 12.27 15.05 5.84
N ASP A 298 12.83 16.16 5.35
CA ASP A 298 12.51 17.49 5.86
C ASP A 298 11.01 17.77 5.66
N GLU A 299 10.32 18.17 6.73
CA GLU A 299 8.92 18.60 6.65
C GLU A 299 8.82 20.02 6.07
N PRO A 300 7.79 20.31 5.25
CA PRO A 300 6.70 19.43 4.83
C PRO A 300 7.12 18.44 3.73
N TRP A 301 6.68 17.18 3.84
CA TRP A 301 6.95 16.14 2.83
C TRP A 301 6.19 16.43 1.52
N ASN A 302 6.79 17.20 0.61
CA ASN A 302 6.21 17.49 -0.70
C ASN A 302 6.49 16.38 -1.72
N LEU A 303 6.12 15.13 -1.36
CA LEU A 303 6.30 13.95 -2.20
C LEU A 303 5.15 13.85 -3.21
N LYS A 304 5.31 14.47 -4.38
CA LYS A 304 4.30 14.45 -5.44
C LYS A 304 4.30 13.09 -6.16
N PRO A 305 3.19 12.33 -6.14
CA PRO A 305 3.14 11.02 -6.80
C PRO A 305 3.18 11.14 -8.33
N TYR A 306 2.72 12.27 -8.88
CA TYR A 306 2.77 12.57 -10.31
C TYR A 306 3.82 13.64 -10.57
N VAL A 307 4.71 13.36 -11.51
CA VAL A 307 5.71 14.30 -12.02
C VAL A 307 5.58 14.39 -13.53
N HIS A 308 5.96 15.53 -14.10
CA HIS A 308 5.62 15.84 -15.47
C HIS A 308 6.85 16.30 -16.23
N LEU A 309 7.00 15.82 -17.46
CA LEU A 309 7.87 16.47 -18.42
C LEU A 309 7.37 17.91 -18.64
N GLN A 310 8.30 18.85 -18.72
CA GLN A 310 8.03 20.25 -19.03
C GLN A 310 8.61 20.59 -20.40
N ARG A 311 8.21 21.72 -20.96
CA ARG A 311 8.83 22.29 -22.15
C ARG A 311 9.32 23.70 -21.85
N ASP A 312 10.50 24.03 -22.32
CA ASP A 312 11.02 25.40 -22.25
C ASP A 312 10.45 26.29 -23.36
N ALA A 313 10.86 27.56 -23.37
CA ALA A 313 10.44 28.54 -24.39
C ALA A 313 10.92 28.18 -25.81
N ALA A 314 11.92 27.29 -25.95
CA ALA A 314 12.42 26.77 -27.22
C ALA A 314 11.79 25.41 -27.58
N ASP A 315 10.70 25.03 -26.91
CA ASP A 315 9.98 23.76 -27.06
C ASP A 315 10.80 22.51 -26.69
N GLN A 316 11.95 22.65 -26.01
CA GLN A 316 12.77 21.52 -25.59
C GLN A 316 12.20 20.86 -24.33
N VAL A 317 12.25 19.53 -24.28
CA VAL A 317 11.75 18.75 -23.15
C VAL A 317 12.69 18.88 -21.95
N ILE A 318 12.19 19.47 -20.86
CA ILE A 318 12.84 19.49 -19.55
C ILE A 318 12.29 18.32 -18.71
N ARG A 319 13.20 17.52 -18.15
CA ARG A 319 12.84 16.43 -17.24
C ARG A 319 12.72 16.96 -15.80
N PRO A 320 11.69 16.55 -15.05
CA PRO A 320 11.64 16.83 -13.62
C PRO A 320 12.79 16.11 -12.93
N THR A 321 13.20 16.61 -11.77
CA THR A 321 14.23 15.99 -10.94
C THR A 321 13.64 15.45 -9.65
N TRP A 322 14.35 14.53 -9.00
CA TRP A 322 13.92 14.00 -7.69
C TRP A 322 13.85 15.08 -6.61
N ASN A 323 14.76 16.06 -6.65
CA ASN A 323 14.85 17.17 -5.70
C ASN A 323 14.59 16.76 -4.23
N LEU A 324 15.22 15.67 -3.78
CA LEU A 324 14.93 15.06 -2.48
C LEU A 324 16.05 15.37 -1.49
N ARG A 325 15.72 16.09 -0.41
CA ARG A 325 16.57 16.30 0.76
C ARG A 325 16.15 15.37 1.88
N PHE A 326 17.14 14.81 2.57
CA PHE A 326 16.89 13.90 3.68
C PHE A 326 18.08 13.86 4.62
N SER A 327 17.89 13.27 5.79
CA SER A 327 18.95 12.86 6.69
C SER A 327 18.93 11.35 6.87
N ILE A 328 20.10 10.77 7.09
CA ILE A 328 20.29 9.33 7.33
C ILE A 328 21.40 9.15 8.37
N GLN A 329 21.25 8.14 9.25
CA GLN A 329 22.21 7.91 10.34
C GLN A 329 23.55 7.36 9.85
N GLU A 330 23.55 6.58 8.76
CA GLU A 330 24.78 6.09 8.15
C GLU A 330 25.65 7.23 7.60
N PRO A 331 26.98 7.18 7.74
CA PRO A 331 27.88 8.24 7.29
C PRO A 331 27.91 8.41 5.77
N PHE A 332 27.47 7.41 5.01
CA PHE A 332 27.32 7.48 3.57
C PHE A 332 25.98 6.89 3.13
N TYR A 333 25.50 7.30 1.96
CA TYR A 333 24.37 6.68 1.29
C TYR A 333 24.70 6.29 -0.14
N ARG A 334 23.98 5.31 -0.65
CA ARG A 334 23.94 4.96 -2.08
C ARG A 334 22.50 4.97 -2.55
N PHE A 335 22.31 5.32 -3.81
CA PHE A 335 20.98 5.35 -4.40
C PHE A 335 21.00 4.92 -5.86
N LYS A 336 19.82 4.60 -6.37
CA LYS A 336 19.55 4.41 -7.79
C LYS A 336 18.10 4.68 -8.13
N ALA A 337 17.84 4.99 -9.39
CA ALA A 337 16.49 5.08 -9.93
C ALA A 337 16.24 3.88 -10.84
N VAL A 338 15.06 3.26 -10.71
CA VAL A 338 14.64 2.08 -11.46
C VAL A 338 13.19 2.23 -11.91
N ASN A 339 12.78 1.47 -12.93
CA ASN A 339 11.37 1.40 -13.35
C ASN A 339 10.62 0.23 -12.70
N ASP A 340 11.37 -0.75 -12.17
CA ASP A 340 10.84 -1.91 -11.45
C ASP A 340 11.29 -1.91 -9.99
N ILE A 341 10.36 -2.00 -9.04
CA ILE A 341 10.71 -2.03 -7.61
C ILE A 341 11.60 -3.21 -7.26
N SER A 342 11.41 -4.36 -7.91
CA SER A 342 12.22 -5.55 -7.66
C SER A 342 13.70 -5.31 -7.95
N ASP A 343 14.03 -4.34 -8.81
CA ASP A 343 15.40 -3.95 -9.06
C ASP A 343 16.03 -3.23 -7.86
N CYS A 344 15.28 -2.60 -6.95
CA CYS A 344 15.83 -2.05 -5.70
C CYS A 344 16.51 -3.14 -4.84
N ALA A 345 16.05 -4.39 -4.93
CA ALA A 345 16.65 -5.51 -4.21
C ALA A 345 17.92 -6.09 -4.89
N ARG A 346 18.34 -5.53 -6.03
CA ARG A 346 19.54 -5.97 -6.78
C ARG A 346 20.74 -5.08 -6.47
N THR A 347 21.92 -5.67 -6.37
CA THR A 347 23.18 -4.94 -6.09
C THR A 347 23.59 -3.99 -7.22
N HIS A 348 23.31 -4.36 -8.47
CA HIS A 348 23.72 -3.61 -9.64
C HIS A 348 22.99 -2.25 -9.78
N GLY A 349 23.71 -1.24 -10.25
CA GLY A 349 23.16 0.08 -10.60
C GLY A 349 23.10 1.10 -9.46
N TYR A 350 23.46 0.71 -8.23
CA TYR A 350 23.66 1.69 -7.15
C TYR A 350 24.86 2.57 -7.45
N GLN A 351 24.68 3.88 -7.29
CA GLN A 351 25.73 4.88 -7.45
C GLN A 351 26.85 4.66 -6.44
N ILE A 352 28.00 5.28 -6.71
CA ILE A 352 29.09 5.39 -5.72
C ILE A 352 28.56 6.04 -4.43
N ALA A 353 29.14 5.66 -3.30
CA ALA A 353 28.74 6.21 -2.01
C ALA A 353 28.96 7.71 -1.96
N VAL A 354 27.95 8.43 -1.46
CA VAL A 354 27.98 9.87 -1.20
C VAL A 354 27.96 10.07 0.30
N ALA A 355 28.70 11.05 0.80
CA ALA A 355 28.68 11.38 2.22
C ALA A 355 27.28 11.90 2.61
N SER A 356 26.82 11.53 3.81
CA SER A 356 25.45 11.81 4.25
C SER A 356 25.27 13.21 4.86
N ASP A 357 26.35 13.99 5.02
CA ASP A 357 26.28 15.40 5.37
C ASP A 357 25.54 16.16 4.27
N GLU A 358 24.36 16.70 4.60
CA GLU A 358 23.46 17.38 3.67
C GLU A 358 22.94 16.51 2.51
N ALA A 359 22.57 15.25 2.81
CA ALA A 359 22.12 14.29 1.79
C ALA A 359 21.03 14.86 0.86
N TYR A 360 21.34 14.86 -0.44
CA TYR A 360 20.51 15.47 -1.48
C TYR A 360 20.60 14.67 -2.78
N ILE A 361 19.45 14.35 -3.37
CA ILE A 361 19.35 13.67 -4.67
C ILE A 361 18.56 14.55 -5.63
N ASN A 362 19.25 15.08 -6.65
CA ASN A 362 18.65 15.95 -7.67
C ASN A 362 19.00 15.51 -9.10
N LEU A 363 18.77 14.23 -9.39
CA LEU A 363 18.94 13.70 -10.75
C LEU A 363 17.63 13.79 -11.54
N PRO A 364 17.71 13.97 -12.88
CA PRO A 364 16.54 13.89 -13.75
C PRO A 364 15.82 12.53 -13.67
N ILE A 365 14.49 12.55 -13.72
CA ILE A 365 13.62 11.37 -13.78
C ILE A 365 13.27 11.09 -15.24
N GLY A 366 13.31 9.82 -15.68
CA GLY A 366 13.06 9.45 -17.08
C GLY A 366 14.31 9.15 -17.89
N PRO A 367 14.23 9.10 -19.24
CA PRO A 367 13.22 9.74 -20.09
C PRO A 367 11.94 8.93 -20.36
N VAL A 368 11.90 7.64 -19.99
CA VAL A 368 10.74 6.77 -20.26
C VAL A 368 9.56 7.20 -19.38
N LEU A 369 8.37 7.35 -19.97
CA LEU A 369 7.14 7.65 -19.23
C LEU A 369 6.73 6.46 -18.34
N GLY A 370 5.93 6.74 -17.31
CA GLY A 370 5.39 5.73 -16.39
C GLY A 370 6.08 5.72 -15.03
N SER A 371 6.07 4.57 -14.37
CA SER A 371 6.56 4.41 -13.00
C SER A 371 8.08 4.52 -12.90
N HIS A 372 8.55 5.29 -11.93
CA HIS A 372 9.94 5.37 -11.50
C HIS A 372 10.01 5.23 -9.99
N VAL A 373 11.03 4.52 -9.49
CA VAL A 373 11.28 4.31 -8.08
C VAL A 373 12.71 4.74 -7.75
N LEU A 374 12.85 5.62 -6.78
CA LEU A 374 14.12 5.96 -6.15
C LEU A 374 14.37 5.00 -4.99
N CYS A 375 15.47 4.26 -5.06
CA CYS A 375 15.95 3.34 -4.05
C CYS A 375 17.11 4.02 -3.28
N ILE A 376 17.02 4.16 -1.95
CA ILE A 376 18.08 4.76 -1.11
C ILE A 376 18.45 3.78 0.01
N LEU A 377 19.74 3.62 0.28
CA LEU A 377 20.24 2.86 1.41
C LEU A 377 21.46 3.56 2.04
N GLY A 378 21.63 3.37 3.35
CA GLY A 378 22.80 3.81 4.09
C GLY A 378 23.92 2.77 4.08
N VAL A 379 25.17 3.22 4.08
CA VAL A 379 26.37 2.39 4.25
C VAL A 379 27.36 3.03 5.22
N GLN A 380 28.04 2.19 6.00
CA GLN A 380 29.01 2.59 7.01
C GLN A 380 30.36 3.02 6.43
N LYS A 381 30.70 2.53 5.23
CA LYS A 381 31.93 2.86 4.50
C LYS A 381 31.64 3.04 3.03
N ALA A 382 32.38 3.93 2.37
CA ALA A 382 32.19 4.23 0.95
C ALA A 382 32.30 2.98 0.06
N GLU A 383 33.21 2.04 0.38
CA GLU A 383 33.46 0.81 -0.37
C GLU A 383 32.67 -0.40 0.16
N GLN A 384 31.76 -0.21 1.13
CA GLN A 384 31.02 -1.32 1.72
C GLN A 384 30.27 -2.12 0.63
N PRO A 385 30.41 -3.46 0.58
CA PRO A 385 29.64 -4.28 -0.34
C PRO A 385 28.16 -4.28 0.05
N LEU A 386 27.29 -4.22 -0.96
CA LEU A 386 25.84 -4.30 -0.75
C LEU A 386 25.45 -5.75 -0.49
N THR A 387 25.00 -6.03 0.73
CA THR A 387 24.50 -7.35 1.14
C THR A 387 22.99 -7.44 0.95
N VAL A 388 22.45 -8.67 0.90
CA VAL A 388 21.00 -8.92 0.87
C VAL A 388 20.28 -8.21 2.02
N ALA A 389 20.92 -8.15 3.19
CA ALA A 389 20.41 -7.42 4.35
C ALA A 389 20.22 -5.94 4.07
N LEU A 390 21.24 -5.25 3.54
CA LEU A 390 21.14 -3.83 3.22
C LEU A 390 20.02 -3.58 2.20
N LEU A 391 19.93 -4.45 1.19
CA LEU A 391 18.95 -4.34 0.11
C LEU A 391 17.50 -4.56 0.56
N ARG A 392 17.28 -5.30 1.66
CA ARG A 392 15.94 -5.46 2.27
C ARG A 392 15.49 -4.24 3.09
N ASN A 393 16.39 -3.32 3.41
CA ASN A 393 16.08 -2.11 4.17
C ASN A 393 16.16 -0.85 3.30
N VAL A 394 16.01 -1.03 1.98
CA VAL A 394 16.03 0.07 1.03
C VAL A 394 14.79 0.92 1.23
N PHE A 395 15.01 2.22 1.43
CA PHE A 395 13.95 3.21 1.33
C PHE A 395 13.55 3.39 -0.13
N THR A 396 12.25 3.46 -0.37
CA THR A 396 11.68 3.51 -1.71
C THR A 396 10.70 4.66 -1.82
N HIS A 397 10.93 5.54 -2.80
CA HIS A 397 9.98 6.59 -3.17
C HIS A 397 9.62 6.45 -4.65
N SER A 398 8.32 6.32 -4.96
CA SER A 398 7.84 6.16 -6.34
C SER A 398 7.15 7.40 -6.86
N VAL A 399 7.34 7.68 -8.15
CA VAL A 399 6.62 8.71 -8.91
C VAL A 399 6.16 8.14 -10.26
N PHE A 400 5.12 8.74 -10.84
CA PHE A 400 4.66 8.43 -12.18
C PHE A 400 4.97 9.61 -13.10
N LEU A 401 5.88 9.42 -14.05
CA LEU A 401 6.28 10.42 -15.04
C LEU A 401 5.29 10.44 -16.20
N THR A 402 4.64 11.59 -16.43
CA THR A 402 3.73 11.79 -17.57
C THR A 402 4.25 12.83 -18.57
N ASN A 403 3.62 12.84 -19.74
CA ASN A 403 3.86 13.85 -20.77
C ASN A 403 3.56 15.27 -20.26
N PRO A 404 4.08 16.30 -20.94
CA PRO A 404 3.70 17.69 -20.67
C PRO A 404 2.18 17.88 -20.81
N ALA A 405 1.65 18.87 -20.10
CA ALA A 405 0.27 19.28 -20.25
C ALA A 405 -0.03 19.70 -21.69
N PRO A 406 -1.19 19.29 -22.26
CA PRO A 406 -1.62 19.77 -23.57
C PRO A 406 -1.67 21.29 -23.60
N ALA A 407 -1.05 21.91 -24.61
CA ALA A 407 -1.11 23.34 -24.78
C ALA A 407 -2.49 23.76 -25.32
N PRO A 408 -3.11 24.83 -24.80
CA PRO A 408 -4.30 25.40 -25.40
C PRO A 408 -3.96 25.98 -26.77
N GLN A 409 -4.82 25.73 -27.74
CA GLN A 409 -4.75 26.25 -29.10
C GLN A 409 -5.86 27.28 -29.30
N LEU A 410 -5.47 28.53 -29.57
CA LEU A 410 -6.39 29.61 -29.89
C LEU A 410 -6.81 29.50 -31.36
N LYS A 411 -8.07 29.14 -31.59
CA LYS A 411 -8.71 29.11 -32.91
C LYS A 411 -9.44 30.43 -33.19
N HIS A 412 -10.06 30.51 -34.36
CA HIS A 412 -10.86 31.67 -34.78
C HIS A 412 -11.90 32.04 -33.72
N ARG A 413 -12.15 33.35 -33.56
CA ARG A 413 -13.12 33.93 -32.61
C ARG A 413 -12.84 33.60 -31.14
N TYR A 414 -11.57 33.56 -30.75
CA TYR A 414 -11.15 33.29 -29.36
C TYR A 414 -11.69 31.96 -28.79
N HIS A 415 -11.90 30.98 -29.68
CA HIS A 415 -12.23 29.62 -29.30
C HIS A 415 -10.95 28.88 -28.93
N ILE A 416 -10.80 28.49 -27.67
CA ILE A 416 -9.65 27.73 -27.21
C ILE A 416 -10.03 26.25 -27.19
N THR A 417 -9.17 25.43 -27.80
CA THR A 417 -9.28 23.97 -27.78
C THR A 417 -7.94 23.38 -27.39
N TRP A 418 -7.92 22.18 -26.81
CA TRP A 418 -6.68 21.44 -26.57
C TRP A 418 -6.58 20.36 -27.65
N GLU A 419 -5.49 20.36 -28.41
CA GLU A 419 -5.31 19.34 -29.45
C GLU A 419 -5.01 17.97 -28.83
N ASN A 420 -5.82 16.97 -29.18
CA ASN A 420 -5.65 15.58 -28.73
C ASN A 420 -4.55 14.82 -29.50
N GLN A 421 -3.83 15.46 -30.43
CA GLN A 421 -3.09 14.72 -31.46
C GLN A 421 -1.89 13.91 -30.94
N HIS A 422 -1.34 14.22 -29.77
CA HIS A 422 -0.20 13.49 -29.19
C HIS A 422 -0.21 13.35 -27.66
N SER A 423 -1.37 13.51 -27.02
CA SER A 423 -1.47 13.38 -25.58
C SER A 423 -2.42 12.26 -25.22
N SER A 424 -2.01 11.35 -24.33
CA SER A 424 -2.88 10.32 -23.74
C SER A 424 -4.04 10.92 -22.93
N PHE A 425 -4.14 12.25 -22.83
CA PHE A 425 -5.16 12.95 -22.07
C PHE A 425 -6.40 13.21 -22.94
N SER A 426 -7.57 12.89 -22.40
CA SER A 426 -8.87 12.93 -23.08
C SER A 426 -9.86 13.89 -22.43
N ARG A 427 -9.65 14.25 -21.15
CA ARG A 427 -10.53 15.15 -20.39
C ARG A 427 -9.75 16.40 -19.98
N HIS A 428 -10.23 17.58 -20.35
CA HIS A 428 -9.54 18.85 -20.11
C HIS A 428 -10.31 19.68 -19.09
N TYR A 429 -9.59 20.26 -18.13
CA TYR A 429 -10.14 21.07 -17.06
C TYR A 429 -9.54 22.46 -17.11
N TYR A 430 -10.36 23.48 -16.85
CA TYR A 430 -9.90 24.86 -16.92
C TYR A 430 -10.66 25.79 -15.98
N TYR A 431 -10.04 26.93 -15.69
CA TYR A 431 -10.70 28.17 -15.31
C TYR A 431 -9.88 29.35 -15.79
N SER A 432 -10.50 30.52 -15.90
CA SER A 432 -9.83 31.77 -16.23
C SER A 432 -9.91 32.76 -15.08
N VAL A 433 -8.87 33.57 -14.90
CA VAL A 433 -8.88 34.74 -14.03
C VAL A 433 -8.38 35.94 -14.80
N ASN A 434 -8.84 37.14 -14.44
CA ASN A 434 -8.32 38.37 -15.00
C ASN A 434 -6.81 38.46 -14.70
N SER A 435 -5.96 38.66 -15.72
CA SER A 435 -4.50 38.67 -15.55
C SER A 435 -3.99 39.81 -14.66
N ALA A 436 -4.77 40.88 -14.46
CA ALA A 436 -4.44 41.95 -13.52
C ALA A 436 -4.53 41.51 -12.05
N ILE A 437 -5.25 40.42 -11.77
CA ILE A 437 -5.35 39.81 -10.45
C ILE A 437 -4.25 38.74 -10.39
N SER A 438 -3.16 38.98 -9.65
CA SER A 438 -1.99 38.09 -9.60
C SER A 438 -2.23 36.78 -8.81
N THR A 439 -3.40 36.17 -8.96
CA THR A 439 -3.72 34.92 -8.29
C THR A 439 -3.07 33.77 -9.06
N PRO A 440 -2.13 33.02 -8.45
CA PRO A 440 -1.54 31.85 -9.09
C PRO A 440 -2.60 30.80 -9.39
N CYS A 441 -2.31 29.94 -10.38
CA CYS A 441 -3.17 28.80 -10.63
C CYS A 441 -3.22 27.91 -9.38
N GLY A 442 -4.42 27.51 -8.97
CA GLY A 442 -4.61 26.54 -7.90
C GLY A 442 -4.12 25.16 -8.31
N ASP A 443 -3.98 24.28 -7.33
CA ASP A 443 -3.64 22.88 -7.57
C ASP A 443 -4.79 22.12 -8.25
N ILE A 444 -4.59 20.83 -8.48
CA ILE A 444 -5.56 20.03 -9.24
C ILE A 444 -6.92 19.84 -8.54
N ASP A 445 -6.97 20.10 -7.23
CA ASP A 445 -8.16 19.97 -6.41
C ASP A 445 -8.87 21.32 -6.22
N ASP A 446 -8.39 22.40 -6.85
CA ASP A 446 -9.06 23.70 -6.86
C ASP A 446 -10.45 23.60 -7.50
N GLU A 447 -11.48 23.92 -6.72
CA GLU A 447 -12.89 23.80 -7.10
C GLU A 447 -13.29 24.66 -8.30
N ARG A 448 -12.46 25.65 -8.67
CA ARG A 448 -12.70 26.48 -9.86
C ARG A 448 -12.54 25.71 -11.16
N TYR A 449 -11.79 24.62 -11.18
CA TYR A 449 -11.59 23.85 -12.40
C TYR A 449 -12.88 23.19 -12.88
N THR A 450 -13.27 23.51 -14.12
CA THR A 450 -14.44 22.96 -14.78
C THR A 450 -14.05 22.13 -16.00
N LEU A 451 -14.82 21.08 -16.29
CA LEU A 451 -14.59 20.21 -17.45
C LEU A 451 -14.94 20.95 -18.75
N SER A 452 -13.99 21.03 -19.69
CA SER A 452 -14.24 21.47 -21.05
C SER A 452 -14.72 20.29 -21.91
N LEU A 453 -15.89 20.45 -22.54
CA LEU A 453 -16.49 19.44 -23.44
C LEU A 453 -16.05 19.62 -24.90
N ASP A 454 -16.12 20.86 -25.42
CA ASP A 454 -15.84 21.18 -26.83
C ASP A 454 -14.86 22.37 -27.00
N GLY A 455 -14.02 22.62 -25.99
CA GLY A 455 -13.24 23.84 -25.87
C GLY A 455 -13.98 24.93 -25.10
N ILE A 456 -13.45 26.15 -25.14
CA ILE A 456 -13.94 27.30 -24.39
C ILE A 456 -13.98 28.53 -25.29
N PHE A 457 -14.98 29.40 -25.13
CA PHE A 457 -15.05 30.67 -25.82
C PHE A 457 -14.71 31.78 -24.82
N LEU A 458 -13.81 32.68 -25.21
CA LEU A 458 -13.46 33.85 -24.40
C LEU A 458 -14.11 35.10 -24.98
N GLU A 459 -14.65 35.94 -24.11
CA GLU A 459 -15.13 37.26 -24.49
C GLU A 459 -13.95 38.22 -24.62
N ILE A 460 -13.90 38.98 -25.73
CA ILE A 460 -12.80 39.93 -25.99
C ILE A 460 -12.67 40.95 -24.86
N ALA A 461 -13.80 41.34 -24.24
CA ALA A 461 -13.86 42.30 -23.16
C ALA A 461 -13.20 41.81 -21.85
N GLU A 462 -12.96 40.49 -21.71
CA GLU A 462 -12.34 39.90 -20.53
C GLU A 462 -10.80 39.84 -20.62
N LEU A 463 -10.25 40.06 -21.82
CA LEU A 463 -8.81 39.96 -22.07
C LEU A 463 -8.04 41.17 -21.50
N PRO A 464 -6.80 40.98 -21.01
CA PRO A 464 -6.07 39.71 -20.94
C PRO A 464 -6.54 38.81 -19.79
N ILE A 465 -6.55 37.50 -20.06
CA ILE A 465 -6.85 36.49 -19.03
C ILE A 465 -5.68 35.54 -18.81
N THR A 466 -5.59 35.05 -17.59
CA THR A 466 -4.73 33.92 -17.24
C THR A 466 -5.60 32.66 -17.25
N LEU A 467 -5.34 31.79 -18.22
CA LEU A 467 -5.97 30.49 -18.35
C LEU A 467 -5.18 29.46 -17.54
N CYS A 468 -5.81 28.92 -16.50
CA CYS A 468 -5.30 27.78 -15.76
C CYS A 468 -5.93 26.52 -16.34
N SER A 469 -5.12 25.54 -16.77
CA SER A 469 -5.64 24.31 -17.34
C SER A 469 -4.82 23.07 -17.00
N TYR A 470 -5.46 21.92 -16.94
CA TYR A 470 -4.82 20.62 -16.86
C TYR A 470 -5.67 19.57 -17.58
N ALA A 471 -5.14 18.37 -17.80
CA ALA A 471 -5.84 17.29 -18.48
C ALA A 471 -5.71 15.96 -17.74
N ARG A 472 -6.59 15.01 -18.04
CA ARG A 472 -6.58 13.64 -17.51
C ARG A 472 -6.70 12.61 -18.61
N ASN A 473 -6.02 11.49 -18.43
CA ASN A 473 -6.15 10.34 -19.33
C ASN A 473 -7.34 9.45 -18.94
N ASN A 474 -7.58 8.42 -19.74
CA ASN A 474 -8.69 7.48 -19.50
C ASN A 474 -8.58 6.70 -18.18
N THR A 475 -7.38 6.64 -17.59
CA THR A 475 -7.15 6.01 -16.27
C THR A 475 -7.16 7.02 -15.12
N GLY A 476 -7.58 8.27 -15.37
CA GLY A 476 -7.71 9.32 -14.36
C GLY A 476 -6.41 10.05 -13.99
N GLN A 477 -5.27 9.67 -14.56
CA GLN A 477 -3.97 10.25 -14.26
C GLN A 477 -3.87 11.69 -14.78
N PRO A 478 -3.38 12.63 -13.98
CA PRO A 478 -3.33 14.02 -14.36
C PRO A 478 -2.07 14.40 -15.17
N SER A 479 -2.21 15.42 -16.01
CA SER A 479 -1.08 16.19 -16.55
C SER A 479 -0.59 17.21 -15.52
N ALA A 480 0.51 17.91 -15.85
CA ALA A 480 0.86 19.13 -15.14
C ALA A 480 -0.27 20.16 -15.24
N ILE A 481 -0.31 21.06 -14.27
CA ILE A 481 -1.06 22.30 -14.36
C ILE A 481 -0.27 23.25 -15.24
N ARG A 482 -0.97 23.84 -16.21
CA ARG A 482 -0.44 24.80 -17.16
C ARG A 482 -1.10 26.15 -16.94
N THR A 483 -0.29 27.19 -17.08
CA THR A 483 -0.73 28.58 -17.01
C THR A 483 -0.39 29.24 -18.34
N ASP A 484 -1.40 29.75 -19.03
CA ASP A 484 -1.24 30.45 -20.30
C ASP A 484 -1.88 31.84 -20.18
N VAL A 485 -1.16 32.89 -20.57
CA VAL A 485 -1.73 34.24 -20.68
C VAL A 485 -2.29 34.40 -22.09
N ILE A 486 -3.58 34.69 -22.18
CA ILE A 486 -4.27 34.93 -23.45
C ILE A 486 -4.46 36.43 -23.59
N GLU A 487 -3.74 37.00 -24.55
CA GLU A 487 -3.78 38.42 -24.88
C GLU A 487 -4.90 38.74 -25.86
N GLY A 488 -5.44 39.95 -25.77
CA GLY A 488 -6.31 40.51 -26.81
C GLY A 488 -5.51 40.74 -28.09
N ALA A 489 -6.02 40.27 -29.24
CA ALA A 489 -5.44 40.66 -30.51
C ALA A 489 -5.54 42.18 -30.62
N THR A 490 -4.40 42.88 -30.62
CA THR A 490 -4.37 44.27 -31.04
C THR A 490 -4.79 44.28 -32.50
N VAL A 491 -6.03 44.69 -32.78
CA VAL A 491 -6.48 45.00 -34.13
C VAL A 491 -5.67 46.20 -34.61
N ARG A 492 -4.44 45.96 -35.10
CA ARG A 492 -3.78 46.91 -35.99
C ARG A 492 -4.57 46.86 -37.28
N SER A 493 -5.44 47.86 -37.46
CA SER A 493 -6.09 48.10 -38.74
C SER A 493 -5.01 48.33 -39.80
N GLN A 494 -4.65 47.29 -40.55
CA GLN A 494 -4.18 47.49 -41.92
C GLN A 494 -5.40 47.86 -42.76
N ARG A 495 -5.86 49.12 -42.63
CA ARG A 495 -6.58 49.75 -43.72
C ARG A 495 -5.52 50.18 -44.73
N HIS A 496 -5.49 49.45 -45.83
CA HIS A 496 -4.87 49.83 -47.08
C HIS A 496 -5.01 51.34 -47.33
N ALA A 497 -3.88 52.04 -47.42
CA ALA A 497 -3.81 53.26 -48.20
C ALA A 497 -3.95 52.85 -49.67
N ARG A 498 -4.99 53.38 -50.32
CA ARG A 498 -5.02 53.59 -51.77
C ARG A 498 -4.53 54.99 -52.05
#